data_AF-A0AB38TJA4-F1
#
_entry.id   AF-A0AB38TJA4-F1
#
_cell.length_a   1.000
_cell.length_b   1.000
_cell.length_c   1.000
_cell.angle_alpha   90.00
_cell.angle_beta   90.00
_cell.angle_gamma   90.00
#
_symmetry.space_group_name_H-M   'P 1'
#
loop_
_entity.id
_entity.type
_entity.pdbx_description
1 polymer ?
#
loop_
_entity_poly.entity_id
_entity_poly.type
_entity_poly.pdbx_seq_one_letter_code
_entity_poly.pdbx_strand_id
1 'polypeptide(L)'
;MTVALHDKGLFSWSEWAQALSSEVKRPGAAADGHDYYEHWLAALESLLASKGLAAKSDVDAMAEAWERAAHATPHGKPILLENDPGP
;
A
#
# COMPACT_ATOMS: atom_id res chain seq x y z
N MET A 1 5.82 -0.46 6.83
CA MET A 1 4.64 0.41 7.05
C MET A 1 3.73 -0.14 8.15
N THR A 2 3.19 -1.36 8.02
CA THR A 2 2.24 -1.96 8.98
C THR A 2 2.67 -1.89 10.45
N VAL A 3 3.90 -2.28 10.79
CA VAL A 3 4.40 -2.21 12.18
C VAL A 3 4.35 -0.77 12.72
N ALA A 4 4.81 0.21 11.94
CA ALA A 4 4.80 1.61 12.38
C ALA A 4 3.38 2.18 12.56
N LEU A 5 2.41 1.74 11.76
CA LEU A 5 1.01 2.14 11.90
C LEU A 5 0.36 1.48 13.13
N HIS A 6 0.67 0.20 13.38
CA HIS A 6 0.30 -0.48 14.61
C HIS A 6 0.88 0.20 15.85
N ASP A 7 2.17 0.53 15.84
CA ASP A 7 2.86 1.16 16.98
C ASP A 7 2.29 2.55 17.30
N LYS A 8 1.69 3.21 16.30
CA LYS A 8 0.92 4.45 16.46
C LYS A 8 -0.52 4.22 16.96
N GLY A 9 -0.92 2.97 17.19
CA GLY A 9 -2.25 2.60 17.67
C GLY A 9 -3.36 2.74 16.62
N LEU A 10 -3.02 2.80 15.32
CA LEU A 10 -4.02 3.00 14.26
C LEU A 10 -4.87 1.76 13.98
N PHE A 11 -4.37 0.58 14.35
CA PHE A 11 -5.10 -0.68 14.38
C PHE A 11 -4.39 -1.66 15.33
N SER A 12 -5.09 -2.68 15.77
CA SER A 12 -4.58 -3.80 16.55
C SER A 12 -4.04 -4.93 15.67
N TRP A 13 -3.17 -5.78 16.23
CA TRP A 13 -2.72 -6.99 15.55
C TRP A 13 -3.86 -7.95 15.18
N SER A 14 -4.95 -7.98 15.96
CA SER A 14 -6.12 -8.80 15.66
C SER A 14 -6.87 -8.31 14.42
N GLU A 15 -7.08 -6.99 14.29
CA GLU A 15 -7.66 -6.39 13.08
C GLU A 15 -6.76 -6.66 11.85
N TRP A 16 -5.45 -6.51 12.00
CA TRP A 16 -4.48 -6.82 10.95
C TRP A 16 -4.54 -8.28 10.51
N ALA A 17 -4.49 -9.22 11.46
CA ALA A 17 -4.54 -10.65 11.17
C ALA A 17 -5.84 -11.04 10.44
N GLN A 18 -6.96 -10.43 10.82
CA GLN A 18 -8.25 -10.63 10.13
C GLN A 18 -8.21 -10.08 8.70
N ALA A 19 -7.75 -8.85 8.50
CA ALA A 19 -7.65 -8.24 7.18
C ALA A 19 -6.75 -9.04 6.23
N LEU A 20 -5.54 -9.40 6.68
CA LEU A 20 -4.60 -10.20 5.90
C LEU A 20 -5.14 -11.60 5.58
N SER A 21 -5.78 -12.24 6.56
CA SER A 21 -6.38 -13.57 6.35
C SER A 21 -7.50 -13.54 5.31
N SER A 22 -8.28 -12.46 5.26
CA SER A 22 -9.32 -12.29 4.25
C SER A 22 -8.74 -12.19 2.84
N GLU A 23 -7.64 -11.46 2.65
CA GLU A 23 -7.00 -11.31 1.34
C GLU A 23 -6.28 -12.59 0.88
N VAL A 24 -5.47 -13.20 1.73
CA VAL A 24 -4.72 -14.43 1.39
C VAL A 24 -5.64 -15.64 1.10
N LYS A 25 -6.87 -15.62 1.60
CA LYS A 25 -7.89 -16.67 1.34
C LYS A 25 -8.76 -16.37 0.11
N ARG A 26 -8.52 -15.28 -0.61
CA ARG A 26 -9.34 -14.95 -1.78
C ARG A 26 -9.22 -16.03 -2.85
N PRO A 27 -10.33 -16.37 -3.53
CA PRO A 27 -10.27 -17.23 -4.69
C PRO A 27 -9.27 -16.68 -5.71
N GLY A 28 -8.37 -17.54 -6.19
CA GLY A 28 -7.34 -17.15 -7.16
C GLY A 28 -6.00 -16.73 -6.56
N ALA A 29 -5.84 -16.75 -5.23
CA ALA A 29 -4.52 -16.60 -4.61
C ALA A 29 -3.54 -17.66 -5.11
N ALA A 30 -2.30 -17.26 -5.38
CA ALA A 30 -1.29 -18.13 -5.96
C ALA A 30 -0.94 -19.26 -4.99
N ALA A 31 -0.92 -20.50 -5.50
CA ALA A 31 -0.62 -21.67 -4.68
C ALA A 31 0.84 -21.68 -4.17
N ASP A 32 1.75 -21.03 -4.90
CA ASP A 32 3.16 -20.83 -4.52
C ASP A 32 3.39 -19.54 -3.72
N GLY A 33 2.35 -18.70 -3.57
CA GLY A 33 2.38 -17.47 -2.76
C GLY A 33 3.19 -16.33 -3.35
N HIS A 34 3.46 -16.31 -4.66
CA HIS A 34 4.20 -15.18 -5.26
C HIS A 34 3.45 -13.84 -5.17
N ASP A 35 2.12 -13.88 -4.98
CA ASP A 35 1.23 -12.74 -4.81
C ASP A 35 1.05 -12.31 -3.32
N TYR A 36 1.86 -12.85 -2.41
CA TYR A 36 1.72 -12.61 -0.98
C TYR A 36 1.82 -11.13 -0.61
N TYR A 37 2.75 -10.38 -1.24
CA TYR A 37 2.94 -8.97 -0.93
C TYR A 37 1.81 -8.09 -1.48
N GLU A 38 1.19 -8.51 -2.58
CA GLU A 38 0.00 -7.90 -3.16
C GLU A 38 -1.20 -8.06 -2.21
N HIS A 39 -1.42 -9.27 -1.67
CA HIS A 39 -2.44 -9.50 -0.64
C HIS A 39 -2.16 -8.73 0.65
N TRP A 40 -0.89 -8.64 1.04
CA TRP A 40 -0.47 -7.85 2.20
C TRP A 40 -0.79 -6.36 2.02
N LEU A 41 -0.50 -5.80 0.83
CA LEU A 41 -0.78 -4.41 0.51
C LEU A 41 -2.29 -4.15 0.46
N ALA A 42 -3.04 -5.02 -0.23
CA ALA A 42 -4.49 -4.93 -0.32
C ALA A 42 -5.16 -4.97 1.07
N ALA A 43 -4.66 -5.83 1.96
CA ALA A 43 -5.15 -5.91 3.34
C ALA A 43 -4.89 -4.63 4.12
N LEU A 44 -3.71 -4.03 3.95
CA LEU A 44 -3.37 -2.77 4.61
C LEU A 44 -4.21 -1.61 4.09
N GLU A 45 -4.35 -1.47 2.77
CA GLU A 45 -5.18 -0.44 2.14
C GLU A 45 -6.64 -0.55 2.59
N SER A 46 -7.21 -1.76 2.56
CA SER A 46 -8.58 -2.04 2.98
C SER A 46 -8.79 -1.70 4.46
N LEU A 47 -7.85 -2.11 5.32
CA LEU A 47 -7.91 -1.80 6.75
C LEU A 47 -7.88 -0.29 7.00
N LEU A 48 -6.96 0.44 6.36
CA LEU A 48 -6.86 1.90 6.53
C LEU A 48 -8.09 2.63 5.98
N ALA A 49 -8.63 2.20 4.84
CA ALA A 49 -9.84 2.74 4.25
C ALA A 49 -11.06 2.50 5.15
N SER A 50 -11.22 1.30 5.71
CA SER A 50 -12.31 0.97 6.63
C SER A 50 -12.32 1.84 7.89
N LYS A 51 -11.16 2.37 8.28
CA LYS A 51 -10.98 3.27 9.43
C LYS A 51 -10.99 4.75 9.05
N GLY A 52 -11.18 5.08 7.78
CA GLY A 52 -11.18 6.46 7.26
C GLY A 52 -9.81 7.15 7.35
N LEU A 53 -8.72 6.39 7.42
CA LEU A 53 -7.36 6.93 7.58
C LEU A 53 -6.68 7.24 6.25
N ALA A 54 -6.98 6.45 5.22
CA ALA A 54 -6.51 6.66 3.86
C ALA A 54 -7.52 6.03 2.90
N ALA A 55 -8.07 6.81 1.97
CA ALA A 55 -8.91 6.25 0.91
C ALA A 55 -8.02 5.57 -0.14
N LYS A 56 -8.54 4.50 -0.75
CA LYS A 56 -7.80 3.80 -1.82
C LYS A 56 -7.41 4.75 -2.96
N SER A 57 -8.31 5.65 -3.36
CA SER A 57 -8.04 6.66 -4.39
C SER A 57 -6.85 7.57 -4.06
N ASP A 58 -6.67 7.92 -2.79
CA ASP A 58 -5.58 8.81 -2.37
C ASP A 58 -4.23 8.06 -2.40
N VAL A 59 -4.25 6.77 -2.04
CA VAL A 59 -3.07 5.89 -2.14
C VAL A 59 -2.71 5.68 -3.60
N ASP A 60 -3.68 5.38 -4.46
CA ASP A 60 -3.47 5.17 -5.89
C ASP A 60 -2.90 6.45 -6.55
N ALA A 61 -3.50 7.61 -6.27
CA ALA A 61 -3.02 8.90 -6.80
C ALA A 61 -1.59 9.24 -6.33
N MET A 62 -1.25 8.91 -5.07
CA MET A 62 0.10 9.09 -4.55
C MET A 62 1.09 8.13 -5.21
N ALA A 63 0.71 6.88 -5.45
CA ALA A 63 1.54 5.90 -6.14
C ALA A 63 1.85 6.35 -7.58
N GLU A 64 0.82 6.82 -8.30
CA GLU A 64 0.98 7.37 -9.65
C GLU A 64 1.89 8.61 -9.67
N ALA A 65 1.76 9.51 -8.68
CA ALA A 65 2.64 10.67 -8.54
C ALA A 65 4.11 10.27 -8.34
N TRP A 66 4.36 9.27 -7.50
CA TRP A 66 5.71 8.73 -7.32
C TRP A 66 6.25 8.04 -8.57
N GLU A 67 5.40 7.35 -9.34
CA GLU A 67 5.79 6.75 -10.61
C GLU A 67 6.19 7.81 -11.65
N ARG A 68 5.38 8.87 -11.79
CA ARG A 68 5.71 10.00 -12.67
C ARG A 68 6.99 10.71 -12.22
N ALA A 69 7.16 10.94 -10.92
CA ALA A 69 8.38 11.51 -10.35
C ALA A 69 9.61 10.64 -10.66
N ALA A 70 9.49 9.31 -10.53
CA ALA A 70 10.57 8.38 -10.85
C ALA A 70 10.96 8.47 -12.34
N HIS A 71 9.99 8.47 -13.25
CA HIS A 71 10.22 8.61 -14.68
C HIS A 71 10.85 9.97 -15.07
N ALA A 72 10.48 11.05 -14.40
CA ALA A 72 11.01 12.38 -14.65
C ALA A 72 12.41 12.61 -14.04
N THR A 73 12.88 11.71 -13.18
CA THR A 73 14.17 11.85 -12.48
C THR A 73 15.33 11.32 -13.35
N PRO A 74 16.31 12.16 -13.73
CA PRO A 74 17.49 11.68 -14.45
C PRO A 74 18.29 10.65 -13.65
N HIS A 75 18.92 9.69 -14.33
CA HIS A 75 19.76 8.68 -13.68
C HIS A 75 20.84 9.32 -12.78
N GLY A 76 21.02 8.74 -11.59
CA GLY A 76 21.97 9.25 -10.60
C GLY A 76 21.49 10.46 -9.79
N LYS A 77 20.23 10.89 -9.97
CA LYS A 77 19.57 11.89 -9.13
C LYS A 77 18.58 11.20 -8.18
N PRO A 78 18.33 11.78 -6.98
CA PRO A 78 17.32 11.27 -6.07
C PRO A 78 15.92 11.44 -6.67
N ILE A 79 15.08 10.43 -6.51
CA ILE A 79 13.64 10.52 -6.82
C ILE A 79 12.98 11.24 -5.65
N LEU A 80 12.42 12.41 -5.93
CA LEU A 80 11.69 13.24 -4.99
C LEU A 80 10.29 13.46 -5.56
N LEU A 81 9.27 13.60 -4.70
CA LEU A 81 7.89 13.77 -5.17
C LEU A 81 7.74 15.08 -5.98
N GLU A 82 8.56 16.09 -5.69
CA GLU A 82 8.65 17.36 -6.42
C GLU A 82 9.12 17.20 -7.87
N ASN A 83 9.64 16.03 -8.24
CA ASN A 83 9.99 15.72 -9.62
C ASN A 83 8.75 15.30 -10.45
N ASP A 84 7.60 15.07 -9.82
CA ASP A 84 6.35 14.77 -10.54
C ASP A 84 5.95 15.97 -11.44
N PRO A 85 5.88 15.81 -12.78
CA PRO A 85 5.42 16.86 -13.69
C PRO A 85 3.92 17.18 -13.56
N GLY A 86 3.17 16.41 -12.78
CA GLY A 86 1.72 16.48 -12.69
C GLY A 86 1.03 15.62 -13.76
N PRO A 87 -0.30 15.43 -13.64
CA PRO A 87 -1.11 14.72 -14.63
C PRO A 87 -1.28 15.49 -15.95
#